data_AF-A0A5J4J272-F1
#
_entry.id   AF-A0A5J4J272-F1
#
_cell.length_a   1.000
_cell.length_b   1.000
_cell.length_c   1.000
_cell.angle_alpha   90.00
_cell.angle_beta   90.00
_cell.angle_gamma   90.00
#
_symmetry.space_group_name_H-M   'P 1'
#
loop_
_entity.id
_entity.type
_entity.pdbx_description
1 polymer ?
#
loop_
_entity_poly.entity_id
_entity_poly.type
_entity_poly.pdbx_seq_one_letter_code
_entity_poly.pdbx_strand_id
1 'polypeptide(L)'
;MKQKSTATNPSFMAKNKDLLVVGGVIVVLVGAATAYYFMTKKKEKKEAELASASSSGITTVPSSSSSYQTPPFIPSSSTSSSSSTKPNITKTGYPIKYGSRHPDVKILQRYLKIYKEDLGKTGPKRDGVDGQFGPKTSRAAQKRLKKTVFTQADIAGMRKALSSLGK
;
A
#
# COMPACT_ATOMS: atom_id res chain seq x y z
N MET A 1 -57.97 5.06 53.55
CA MET A 1 -58.13 4.70 52.12
C MET A 1 -56.83 4.09 51.63
N LYS A 2 -56.80 2.80 51.24
CA LYS A 2 -55.58 2.16 50.70
C LYS A 2 -55.55 2.35 49.19
N GLN A 3 -54.59 3.12 48.67
CA GLN A 3 -54.35 3.27 47.24
C GLN A 3 -53.75 1.97 46.69
N LYS A 4 -54.39 1.41 45.66
CA LYS A 4 -53.88 0.26 44.89
C LYS A 4 -52.80 0.78 43.95
N SER A 5 -51.54 0.37 44.14
CA SER A 5 -50.48 0.63 43.18
C SER A 5 -50.69 -0.24 41.94
N THR A 6 -51.06 0.37 40.83
CA THR A 6 -51.06 -0.28 39.51
C THR A 6 -49.61 -0.56 39.12
N ALA A 7 -49.22 -1.84 39.11
CA ALA A 7 -47.93 -2.28 38.60
C ALA A 7 -47.87 -2.06 37.09
N THR A 8 -47.19 -0.99 36.65
CA THR A 8 -46.89 -0.74 35.24
C THR A 8 -45.88 -1.80 34.78
N ASN A 9 -46.35 -2.81 34.07
CA ASN A 9 -45.47 -3.76 33.40
C ASN A 9 -44.56 -3.00 32.43
N PRO A 10 -43.22 -3.09 32.54
CA PRO A 10 -42.36 -2.33 31.66
C PRO A 10 -42.52 -2.81 30.21
N SER A 11 -42.59 -1.86 29.28
CA SER A 11 -42.59 -2.12 27.84
C SER A 11 -41.35 -2.93 27.43
N PHE A 12 -41.50 -3.76 26.39
CA PHE A 12 -40.43 -4.61 25.85
C PHE A 12 -39.15 -3.80 25.51
N MET A 13 -39.29 -2.56 25.06
CA MET A 13 -38.18 -1.63 24.81
C MET A 13 -37.41 -1.23 26.08
N ALA A 14 -38.07 -1.15 27.23
CA ALA A 14 -37.43 -0.78 28.49
C ALA A 14 -36.63 -1.92 29.11
N LYS A 15 -37.08 -3.17 28.92
CA LYS A 15 -36.43 -4.38 29.44
C LYS A 15 -35.22 -4.80 28.59
N ASN A 16 -35.31 -4.61 27.27
CA ASN A 16 -34.32 -5.12 26.32
C ASN A 16 -33.51 -4.01 25.64
N LYS A 17 -33.38 -2.85 26.30
CA LYS A 17 -32.70 -1.66 25.76
C LYS A 17 -31.28 -1.96 25.28
N ASP A 18 -30.53 -2.78 26.02
CA ASP A 18 -29.17 -3.15 25.65
C ASP A 18 -29.14 -4.07 24.43
N LEU A 19 -30.08 -5.02 24.32
CA LEU A 19 -30.19 -5.88 23.15
C LEU A 19 -30.62 -5.09 21.90
N LEU A 20 -31.50 -4.11 22.07
CA LEU A 20 -31.94 -3.24 20.97
C LEU A 20 -30.81 -2.32 20.48
N VAL A 21 -30.02 -1.77 21.41
CA VAL A 21 -28.85 -0.94 21.08
C VAL A 21 -27.74 -1.78 20.45
N VAL A 22 -27.40 -2.92 21.03
CA VAL A 22 -26.36 -3.82 20.50
C VAL A 22 -26.77 -4.41 19.15
N GLY A 23 -28.01 -4.88 19.02
CA GLY A 23 -28.56 -5.37 17.76
C GLY A 23 -28.60 -4.28 16.69
N GLY A 24 -29.00 -3.06 17.05
CA GLY A 24 -29.01 -1.92 16.14
C GLY A 24 -27.62 -1.54 15.62
N VAL A 25 -26.61 -1.47 16.50
CA VAL A 25 -25.22 -1.14 16.11
C VAL A 25 -24.64 -2.20 15.18
N ILE A 26 -24.87 -3.49 15.45
CA ILE A 26 -24.39 -4.58 14.60
C ILE A 26 -25.02 -4.52 13.21
N VAL A 27 -26.34 -4.30 13.12
CA VAL A 27 -27.05 -4.19 11.84
C VAL A 27 -26.57 -2.99 11.03
N VAL A 28 -26.34 -1.83 11.65
CA VAL A 28 -25.83 -0.64 10.97
C VAL A 28 -24.42 -0.85 10.44
N LEU A 29 -23.53 -1.48 11.22
CA LEU A 29 -22.15 -1.75 10.78
C LEU A 29 -22.09 -2.74 9.61
N VAL A 30 -22.87 -3.82 9.64
CA VAL A 30 -22.94 -4.81 8.55
C VAL A 30 -23.58 -4.19 7.30
N GLY A 31 -24.65 -3.41 7.46
CA GLY A 31 -25.31 -2.70 6.36
C GLY A 31 -24.40 -1.67 5.68
N ALA A 32 -23.66 -0.88 6.45
CA ALA A 32 -22.73 0.11 5.90
C ALA A 32 -21.56 -0.55 5.15
N ALA A 33 -20.98 -1.63 5.71
CA ALA A 33 -19.88 -2.34 5.08
C ALA A 33 -20.28 -3.02 3.75
N THR A 34 -21.45 -3.66 3.72
CA THR A 34 -21.97 -4.32 2.50
C THR A 34 -22.33 -3.31 1.41
N ALA A 35 -22.97 -2.19 1.76
CA ALA A 35 -23.26 -1.11 0.82
C ALA A 35 -21.97 -0.50 0.24
N TYR A 36 -20.96 -0.23 1.07
CA TYR A 36 -19.67 0.30 0.63
C TYR A 36 -18.92 -0.69 -0.29
N TYR A 37 -18.93 -1.98 0.05
CA TYR A 37 -18.31 -3.00 -0.79
C TYR A 37 -18.99 -3.13 -2.17
N PHE A 38 -20.32 -3.06 -2.22
CA PHE A 38 -21.04 -3.13 -3.48
C PHE A 38 -20.85 -1.86 -4.33
N MET A 39 -20.75 -0.69 -3.70
CA MET A 39 -20.54 0.57 -4.40
C MET A 39 -19.09 0.70 -4.93
N THR A 40 -18.09 0.19 -4.21
CA THR A 40 -16.69 0.19 -4.65
C THR A 40 -16.45 -0.77 -5.82
N LYS A 41 -17.14 -1.91 -5.86
CA LYS A 41 -17.11 -2.83 -7.01
C LYS A 41 -17.69 -2.26 -8.31
N LYS A 42 -18.58 -1.26 -8.22
CA LYS A 42 -19.08 -0.53 -9.40
C LYS A 42 -18.17 0.62 -9.86
N LYS A 43 -17.27 1.12 -9.00
CA LYS A 43 -16.33 2.20 -9.36
C LYS A 43 -15.11 1.72 -10.14
N GLU A 44 -14.73 0.44 -10.02
CA GLU A 44 -13.68 -0.16 -10.86
C GLU A 44 -14.05 -0.22 -12.36
N LYS A 45 -15.32 0.01 -12.74
CA LYS A 45 -15.75 0.12 -14.15
C LYS A 45 -15.89 1.56 -14.68
N LYS A 46 -15.67 2.60 -13.88
CA LYS A 46 -15.79 4.02 -14.33
C LYS A 46 -14.52 4.86 -14.22
N GLU A 47 -13.45 4.37 -13.59
CA GLU A 47 -12.14 5.05 -13.56
C GLU A 47 -11.14 4.56 -14.62
N ALA A 48 -11.58 3.73 -15.57
CA ALA A 48 -10.77 3.31 -16.73
C ALA A 48 -10.99 4.17 -17.99
N GLU A 49 -11.90 5.16 -17.96
CA GLU A 49 -12.30 5.91 -19.17
C GLU A 49 -11.82 7.38 -19.22
N LEU A 50 -11.34 7.96 -18.10
CA LEU A 50 -10.87 9.36 -18.08
C LEU A 50 -9.34 9.54 -18.21
N ALA A 51 -8.59 8.45 -18.34
CA ALA A 51 -7.16 8.49 -18.65
C ALA A 51 -6.83 8.20 -20.14
N SER A 52 -7.85 8.13 -21.01
CA SER A 52 -7.73 7.83 -22.43
C SER A 52 -7.90 9.07 -23.31
N ALA A 53 -7.50 10.24 -22.82
CA ALA A 53 -7.52 11.50 -23.55
C ALA A 53 -6.15 12.17 -23.54
N SER A 54 -5.10 11.44 -23.94
CA SER A 54 -3.90 12.09 -24.49
C SER A 54 -3.00 11.10 -25.23
N SER A 55 -2.61 11.50 -26.44
CA SER A 55 -1.64 10.87 -27.33
C SER A 55 -2.06 9.58 -28.04
N SER A 56 -2.51 9.74 -29.29
CA SER A 56 -1.78 9.22 -30.46
C SER A 56 -2.54 9.60 -31.72
N GLY A 57 -2.13 10.72 -32.32
CA GLY A 57 -2.50 11.03 -33.71
C GLY A 57 -1.91 9.96 -34.61
N ILE A 58 -2.80 9.29 -35.35
CA ILE A 58 -2.45 8.26 -36.33
C ILE A 58 -2.27 9.01 -37.65
N THR A 59 -1.04 9.17 -38.11
CA THR A 59 -0.75 9.52 -39.51
C THR A 59 -0.28 8.26 -40.20
N THR A 60 -1.18 7.69 -41.00
CA THR A 60 -0.89 6.67 -42.01
C THR A 60 0.02 7.26 -43.09
N VAL A 61 1.20 6.69 -43.28
CA VAL A 61 2.03 6.89 -44.49
C VAL A 61 2.24 5.54 -45.19
N PRO A 62 2.02 5.45 -46.51
CA PRO A 62 1.97 4.19 -47.24
C PRO A 62 3.37 3.62 -47.51
N SER A 63 3.42 2.29 -47.47
CA SER A 63 4.56 1.43 -47.82
C SER A 63 5.07 1.73 -49.23
N SER A 64 6.30 2.23 -49.33
CA SER A 64 7.07 2.27 -50.57
C SER A 64 8.40 1.54 -50.34
N SER A 65 8.55 0.41 -51.02
CA SER A 65 9.75 -0.41 -51.04
C SER A 65 10.91 0.40 -51.62
N SER A 66 11.94 0.68 -50.82
CA SER A 66 13.20 1.26 -51.30
C SER A 66 14.36 0.48 -50.71
N SER A 67 15.18 -0.05 -51.60
CA SER A 67 16.36 -0.88 -51.35
C SER A 67 17.45 -0.04 -50.70
N TYR A 68 17.81 -0.31 -49.43
CA TYR A 68 18.92 0.37 -48.77
C TYR A 68 20.14 -0.55 -48.65
N GLN A 69 21.16 -0.17 -49.39
CA GLN A 69 22.55 -0.57 -49.28
C GLN A 69 23.13 -0.11 -47.93
N THR A 70 23.65 -1.03 -47.13
CA THR A 70 24.16 -0.76 -45.78
C THR A 70 25.60 -0.24 -45.82
N PRO A 71 25.93 0.93 -45.21
CA PRO A 71 27.31 1.37 -45.02
C PRO A 71 27.99 0.63 -43.84
N PRO A 72 29.34 0.61 -43.78
CA PRO A 72 30.09 -0.18 -42.81
C PRO A 72 29.95 0.34 -41.37
N PHE A 73 29.90 -0.60 -40.42
CA PHE A 73 29.73 -0.38 -38.98
C PHE A 73 30.99 0.25 -38.35
N ILE A 74 30.85 1.43 -37.74
CA ILE A 74 31.89 2.06 -36.91
C ILE A 74 31.49 1.85 -35.44
N PRO A 75 32.26 1.10 -34.63
CA PRO A 75 31.94 0.93 -33.22
C PRO A 75 32.28 2.21 -32.44
N SER A 76 31.27 3.03 -32.13
CA SER A 76 31.38 4.05 -31.10
C SER A 76 31.46 3.37 -29.72
N SER A 77 32.66 3.31 -29.16
CA SER A 77 32.89 2.93 -27.77
C SER A 77 32.32 4.02 -26.84
N SER A 78 31.01 4.01 -26.61
CA SER A 78 30.42 4.71 -25.48
C SER A 78 30.65 3.84 -24.24
N THR A 79 31.83 3.99 -23.64
CA THR A 79 32.08 3.56 -22.27
C THR A 79 31.08 4.29 -21.38
N SER A 80 29.97 3.63 -21.04
CA SER A 80 29.01 4.10 -20.06
C SER A 80 29.68 4.01 -18.69
N SER A 81 30.51 5.01 -18.38
CA SER A 81 30.99 5.28 -17.04
C SER A 81 29.77 5.45 -16.15
N SER A 82 29.49 4.43 -15.35
CA SER A 82 28.49 4.42 -14.30
C SER A 82 28.87 5.45 -13.26
N SER A 83 28.51 6.71 -13.52
CA SER A 83 28.60 7.77 -12.53
C SER A 83 27.69 7.35 -11.38
N SER A 84 28.33 6.97 -10.27
CA SER A 84 27.70 6.69 -8.99
C SER A 84 27.06 7.97 -8.49
N THR A 85 25.90 8.32 -9.05
CA THR A 85 25.01 9.31 -8.50
C THR A 85 24.54 8.75 -7.17
N LYS A 86 25.22 9.19 -6.09
CA LYS A 86 24.75 8.97 -4.72
C LYS A 86 23.25 9.31 -4.74
N PRO A 87 22.36 8.37 -4.35
CA PRO A 87 20.94 8.64 -4.40
C PRO A 87 20.68 9.89 -3.58
N ASN A 88 20.10 10.91 -4.22
CA ASN A 88 19.68 12.13 -3.54
C ASN A 88 18.77 11.70 -2.40
N ILE A 89 19.29 11.81 -1.16
CA ILE A 89 18.57 11.44 0.05
C ILE A 89 17.55 12.55 0.28
N THR A 90 16.40 12.42 -0.39
CA THR A 90 15.29 13.34 -0.24
C THR A 90 14.70 13.16 1.17
N LYS A 91 15.07 14.10 2.05
CA LYS A 91 14.56 14.28 3.42
C LYS A 91 14.58 13.01 4.28
N THR A 92 15.69 12.81 4.99
CA THR A 92 15.77 11.94 6.17
C THR A 92 14.84 12.46 7.25
N GLY A 93 13.60 12.01 7.25
CA GLY A 93 12.59 12.51 8.17
C GLY A 93 11.54 11.45 8.45
N TYR A 94 11.17 11.37 9.73
CA TYR A 94 9.99 10.64 10.13
C TYR A 94 8.74 11.47 9.84
N PRO A 95 7.59 10.82 9.62
CA PRO A 95 7.39 9.38 9.60
C PRO A 95 7.76 8.74 8.25
N ILE A 96 8.25 7.50 8.31
CA ILE A 96 8.53 6.66 7.15
C ILE A 96 7.19 6.21 6.56
N LYS A 97 6.95 6.54 5.29
CA LYS A 97 5.71 6.23 4.57
C LYS A 97 5.99 5.85 3.11
N TYR A 98 4.96 5.51 2.36
CA TYR A 98 5.07 5.22 0.93
C TYR A 98 5.87 6.29 0.16
N GLY A 99 6.81 5.85 -0.67
CA GLY A 99 7.73 6.68 -1.43
C GLY A 99 8.96 7.16 -0.66
N SER A 100 9.01 7.00 0.67
CA SER A 100 10.18 7.41 1.47
C SER A 100 11.41 6.54 1.16
N ARG A 101 12.59 7.17 1.23
CA ARG A 101 13.89 6.49 1.12
C ARG A 101 14.66 6.77 2.41
N HIS A 102 14.88 5.73 3.20
CA HIS A 102 15.58 5.87 4.48
C HIS A 102 16.43 4.63 4.76
N PRO A 103 17.62 4.75 5.38
CA PRO A 103 18.35 3.58 5.88
C PRO A 103 17.49 2.72 6.81
N ASP A 104 16.60 3.34 7.58
CA ASP A 104 15.70 2.62 8.50
C ASP A 104 14.57 1.86 7.80
N VAL A 105 14.25 2.18 6.55
CA VAL A 105 13.36 1.33 5.74
C VAL A 105 13.98 -0.06 5.57
N LYS A 106 15.33 -0.16 5.54
CA LYS A 106 16.01 -1.47 5.47
C LYS A 106 15.76 -2.32 6.71
N ILE A 107 15.56 -1.69 7.87
CA ILE A 107 15.27 -2.38 9.14
C ILE A 107 13.86 -2.94 9.08
N LEU A 108 12.90 -2.12 8.66
CA LEU A 108 11.53 -2.55 8.40
C LEU A 108 11.52 -3.72 7.39
N GLN A 109 12.16 -3.57 6.24
CA GLN A 109 12.25 -4.61 5.21
C GLN A 109 12.88 -5.91 5.75
N ARG A 110 13.99 -5.83 6.52
CA ARG A 110 14.61 -7.00 7.15
C ARG A 110 13.67 -7.68 8.15
N TYR A 111 12.95 -6.89 8.94
CA TYR A 111 11.95 -7.39 9.88
C TYR A 111 10.83 -8.14 9.14
N LEU A 112 10.27 -7.54 8.08
CA LEU A 112 9.25 -8.19 7.25
C LEU A 112 9.74 -9.45 6.53
N LYS A 113 11.02 -9.49 6.18
CA LYS A 113 11.64 -10.65 5.54
C LYS A 113 11.71 -11.88 6.47
N ILE A 114 11.81 -11.69 7.79
CA ILE A 114 11.71 -12.80 8.76
C ILE A 114 10.37 -13.51 8.65
N TYR A 115 9.30 -12.75 8.39
CA TYR A 115 7.95 -13.27 8.23
C TYR A 115 7.66 -13.82 6.81
N LYS A 116 8.70 -14.02 5.99
CA LYS A 116 8.62 -14.54 4.62
C LYS A 116 7.68 -13.74 3.70
N GLU A 117 7.57 -12.43 3.90
CA GLU A 117 6.79 -11.57 3.00
C GLU A 117 7.53 -11.28 1.68
N ASP A 118 6.76 -11.10 0.59
CA ASP A 118 7.32 -10.74 -0.72
C ASP A 118 7.67 -9.24 -0.76
N LEU A 119 8.97 -8.96 -0.61
CA LEU A 119 9.54 -7.62 -0.80
C LEU A 119 10.09 -7.42 -2.22
N GLY A 120 10.01 -8.43 -3.09
CA GLY A 120 10.57 -8.43 -4.43
C GLY A 120 12.05 -8.77 -4.48
N LYS A 121 12.64 -8.54 -5.66
CA LYS A 121 14.05 -8.87 -5.96
C LYS A 121 14.93 -7.62 -6.05
N THR A 122 14.60 -6.57 -5.29
CA THR A 122 15.38 -5.34 -5.23
C THR A 122 16.53 -5.47 -4.23
N GLY A 123 17.45 -4.50 -4.23
CA GLY A 123 18.62 -4.49 -3.35
C GLY A 123 19.78 -5.38 -3.82
N PRO A 124 20.98 -5.24 -3.23
CA PRO A 124 22.19 -5.92 -3.70
C PRO A 124 22.11 -7.45 -3.62
N LYS A 125 21.37 -7.98 -2.64
CA LYS A 125 21.18 -9.43 -2.43
C LYS A 125 19.92 -9.97 -3.10
N ARG A 126 19.27 -9.16 -3.95
CA ARG A 126 17.99 -9.47 -4.62
C ARG A 126 16.92 -9.94 -3.65
N ASP A 127 16.91 -9.39 -2.44
CA ASP A 127 16.07 -9.81 -1.34
C ASP A 127 14.97 -8.81 -0.96
N GLY A 128 14.81 -7.77 -1.76
CA GLY A 128 13.83 -6.72 -1.52
C GLY A 128 14.26 -5.69 -0.48
N VAL A 129 15.51 -5.76 0.01
CA VAL A 129 16.06 -4.81 0.99
C VAL A 129 16.87 -3.72 0.28
N ASP A 130 16.16 -2.72 -0.23
CA ASP A 130 16.72 -1.58 -0.98
C ASP A 130 16.72 -0.26 -0.19
N GLY A 131 16.03 -0.19 0.95
CA GLY A 131 15.86 1.04 1.72
C GLY A 131 14.86 2.04 1.13
N GLN A 132 14.00 1.57 0.21
CA GLN A 132 12.95 2.36 -0.41
C GLN A 132 11.57 1.79 -0.06
N PHE A 133 10.70 2.63 0.47
CA PHE A 133 9.36 2.20 0.87
C PHE A 133 8.45 2.17 -0.36
N GLY A 134 8.52 1.07 -1.10
CA GLY A 134 7.73 0.84 -2.31
C GLY A 134 6.40 0.10 -2.09
N PRO A 135 5.69 -0.24 -3.18
CA PRO A 135 4.38 -0.93 -3.13
C PRO A 135 4.42 -2.30 -2.45
N LYS A 136 5.52 -3.03 -2.64
CA LYS A 136 5.70 -4.34 -2.01
C LYS A 136 5.92 -4.22 -0.50
N THR A 137 6.80 -3.31 -0.10
CA THR A 137 7.05 -3.01 1.32
C THR A 137 5.79 -2.49 2.00
N SER A 138 5.02 -1.61 1.36
CA SER A 138 3.76 -1.08 1.91
C SER A 138 2.72 -2.19 2.10
N ARG A 139 2.53 -3.06 1.11
CA ARG A 139 1.59 -4.18 1.18
C ARG A 139 1.98 -5.19 2.25
N ALA A 140 3.26 -5.52 2.34
CA ALA A 140 3.77 -6.43 3.36
C ALA A 140 3.62 -5.82 4.77
N ALA A 141 3.94 -4.53 4.92
CA ALA A 141 3.76 -3.78 6.16
C ALA A 141 2.30 -3.73 6.59
N GLN A 142 1.39 -3.44 5.67
CA GLN A 142 -0.04 -3.43 5.94
C GLN A 142 -0.56 -4.81 6.34
N LYS A 143 -0.09 -5.88 5.70
CA LYS A 143 -0.50 -7.26 6.01
C LYS A 143 -0.04 -7.70 7.41
N ARG A 144 1.20 -7.39 7.79
CA ARG A 144 1.80 -7.86 9.05
C ARG A 144 1.59 -6.93 10.22
N LEU A 145 1.82 -5.64 10.00
CA LEU A 145 1.82 -4.62 11.03
C LEU A 145 0.51 -3.82 11.05
N LYS A 146 -0.38 -4.04 10.07
CA LYS A 146 -1.66 -3.28 9.90
C LYS A 146 -1.44 -1.77 9.86
N LYS A 147 -0.24 -1.34 9.45
CA LYS A 147 0.22 0.05 9.40
C LYS A 147 0.98 0.29 8.10
N THR A 148 0.86 1.49 7.55
CA THR A 148 1.55 1.95 6.33
C THR A 148 2.48 3.14 6.59
N VAL A 149 2.49 3.64 7.82
CA VAL A 149 3.28 4.79 8.28
C VAL A 149 3.99 4.39 9.57
N PHE A 150 5.28 4.68 9.66
CA PHE A 150 6.14 4.23 10.75
C PHE A 150 6.90 5.40 11.38
N THR A 151 6.87 5.44 12.70
CA THR A 151 7.58 6.44 13.50
C THR A 151 8.98 5.94 13.88
N GLN A 152 9.80 6.82 14.45
CA GLN A 152 11.13 6.46 14.96
C GLN A 152 11.06 5.35 16.00
N ALA A 153 10.04 5.39 16.87
CA ALA A 153 9.82 4.40 17.92
C ALA A 153 9.51 3.02 17.34
N ASP A 154 8.65 2.93 16.32
CA ASP A 154 8.30 1.66 15.66
C ASP A 154 9.56 1.00 15.07
N ILE A 155 10.39 1.79 14.39
CA ILE A 155 11.68 1.34 13.83
C ILE A 155 12.65 0.89 14.91
N ALA A 156 12.76 1.66 16.00
CA ALA A 156 13.64 1.31 17.12
C ALA A 156 13.22 -0.02 17.75
N GLY A 157 11.92 -0.26 17.91
CA GLY A 157 11.37 -1.53 18.38
C GLY A 157 11.73 -2.70 17.45
N MET A 158 11.53 -2.52 16.13
CA MET A 158 11.92 -3.54 15.14
C MET A 158 13.42 -3.80 15.11
N ARG A 159 14.25 -2.76 15.27
CA ARG A 159 15.71 -2.89 15.36
C ARG A 159 16.11 -3.76 16.55
N LYS A 160 15.54 -3.49 17.74
CA LYS A 160 15.79 -4.31 18.93
C LYS A 160 15.36 -5.75 18.73
N ALA A 161 14.19 -5.98 18.12
CA ALA A 161 13.70 -7.33 17.82
C ALA A 161 14.64 -8.09 16.86
N LEU A 162 15.18 -7.41 15.85
CA LEU A 162 16.17 -8.00 14.93
C LEU A 162 17.48 -8.36 15.62
N SER A 163 18.00 -7.47 16.46
CA SER A 163 19.21 -7.72 17.24
C SER A 163 19.03 -8.89 18.22
N SER A 164 17.86 -9.01 18.86
CA SER A 164 17.55 -10.16 19.73
C SER A 164 17.48 -11.48 18.96
N LEU A 165 17.22 -11.44 17.65
CA LEU A 165 17.15 -12.62 16.78
C LEU A 165 18.51 -12.98 16.15
N GLY A 166 19.58 -12.23 16.46
CA GLY A 166 20.93 -12.45 15.94
C GLY A 166 21.11 -12.14 14.45
N LYS A 167 20.36 -11.18 13.88
CA LYS A 167 20.36 -10.84 12.43
C LYS A 167 20.54 -9.35 12.12
#